data_AF-A0A2P4NZL5-F1
#
_entry.id   AF-A0A2P4NZL5-F1
#
_cell.length_a   1.000
_cell.length_b   1.000
_cell.length_c   1.000
_cell.angle_alpha   90.00
_cell.angle_beta   90.00
_cell.angle_gamma   90.00
#
_symmetry.space_group_name_H-M   'P 1'
#
loop_
_entity.id
_entity.type
_entity.pdbx_description
1 polymer ?
#
loop_
_entity_poly.entity_id
_entity_poly.type
_entity_poly.pdbx_seq_one_letter_code
_entity_poly.pdbx_strand_id
1 'polypeptide(L)'
;MAYYLILGKVPAKEELDYVKFDSSERIMILRNTIYEMKKNTLSSIDRSDLKLWKVNIPFDCENDKLKMLDNAFGTINIEKDLKGEKMLPGDEISKYLKNLSTSSIHILVQLPQPTTTEKGKRSRIDLDEGQNSKRAKFADLNIISTAHKIMEGIMKLDENESTYSNPKNFLSLPYPYIGEKLPIDRFAIDNNRYFNFMGRKEFRNILETINKLRSGTGYMKLFVYGTVGYGKSHILSAIACFLFRTGRRVVFLPDCRQLAVDPVDYTKSALFLAYHDDDAKINEINSCENFENIVDFCKKLQFKEKLYFIVDQMNALDELDNTGVSLKIKQQINKMSNYHYYIMSFSANNKTILHYLMQKQTGELKIKLYGGFNEEEMEEWWKKYSLPAMNDQEKEQIKDITGKIPLFLNFLLEYSHENFEGAFAYLKQKLKSIIQKPMIEYSENLLGNKHTWDR
;
A
#
# COMPACT_ATOMS: atom_id res chain seq x y z
N MET A 1 4.82 -37.92 -12.01
CA MET A 1 4.64 -36.54 -12.52
C MET A 1 3.15 -36.25 -12.52
N ALA A 2 2.75 -35.07 -12.06
CA ALA A 2 1.35 -34.62 -12.06
C ALA A 2 1.25 -33.23 -12.65
N TYR A 3 0.23 -33.00 -13.48
CA TYR A 3 -0.16 -31.66 -13.92
C TYR A 3 -0.93 -30.93 -12.82
N TYR A 4 -0.57 -29.68 -12.58
CA TYR A 4 -1.20 -28.83 -11.59
C TYR A 4 -1.56 -27.47 -12.19
N LEU A 5 -2.58 -26.84 -11.61
CA LEU A 5 -3.03 -25.50 -11.96
C LEU A 5 -3.21 -24.68 -10.68
N ILE A 6 -2.74 -23.43 -10.70
CA ILE A 6 -3.05 -22.47 -9.63
C ILE A 6 -4.41 -21.87 -9.92
N LEU A 7 -5.34 -22.05 -8.97
CA LEU A 7 -6.66 -21.46 -9.02
C LEU A 7 -6.50 -19.94 -8.83
N GLY A 8 -6.43 -19.22 -9.95
CA GLY A 8 -6.38 -17.76 -10.02
C GLY A 8 -6.23 -17.27 -11.45
N LYS A 9 -5.66 -18.14 -12.29
CA LYS A 9 -5.07 -17.75 -13.55
C LYS A 9 -5.84 -18.33 -14.73
N VAL A 10 -6.12 -17.45 -15.68
CA VAL A 10 -6.84 -17.75 -16.91
C VAL A 10 -6.01 -17.26 -18.10
N PRO A 11 -6.02 -17.96 -19.25
CA PRO A 11 -6.75 -19.21 -19.51
C PRO A 11 -6.10 -20.42 -18.82
N ALA A 12 -6.90 -21.32 -18.25
CA ALA A 12 -6.46 -22.46 -17.46
C ALA A 12 -5.53 -23.42 -18.24
N LYS A 13 -5.71 -23.54 -19.56
CA LYS A 13 -4.84 -24.36 -20.42
C LYS A 13 -3.44 -23.77 -20.61
N GLU A 14 -3.31 -22.45 -20.62
CA GLU A 14 -2.02 -21.77 -20.83
C GLU A 14 -1.18 -21.72 -19.54
N GLU A 15 -1.83 -21.83 -18.38
CA GLU A 15 -1.19 -21.77 -17.06
C GLU A 15 -0.97 -23.15 -16.43
N LEU A 16 -1.18 -24.23 -17.20
CA LEU A 16 -0.94 -25.59 -16.77
C LEU A 16 0.56 -25.84 -16.62
N ASP A 17 0.96 -26.34 -15.46
CA ASP A 17 2.35 -26.71 -15.19
C ASP A 17 2.40 -28.15 -14.64
N TYR A 18 3.59 -28.72 -14.47
CA TYR A 18 3.76 -30.06 -13.94
C TYR A 18 4.80 -30.12 -12.82
N VAL A 19 4.59 -31.06 -11.91
CA VAL A 19 5.50 -31.33 -10.79
C VAL A 19 5.93 -32.78 -10.78
N LYS A 20 7.22 -33.02 -10.57
CA LYS A 20 7.79 -34.34 -10.30
C LYS A 20 7.81 -34.57 -8.79
N PHE A 21 7.50 -35.80 -8.39
CA PHE A 21 7.41 -36.20 -6.98
C PHE A 21 7.72 -37.68 -6.84
N ASP A 22 8.19 -38.08 -5.67
CA ASP A 22 8.24 -39.48 -5.25
C ASP A 22 6.91 -39.84 -4.59
N SER A 23 6.29 -40.93 -5.03
CA SER A 23 4.98 -41.34 -4.50
C SER A 23 4.99 -41.68 -3.00
N SER A 24 6.13 -42.05 -2.44
CA SER A 24 6.30 -42.36 -1.01
C SER A 24 6.48 -41.12 -0.12
N GLU A 25 6.70 -39.95 -0.72
CA GLU A 25 6.79 -38.69 0.03
C GLU A 25 5.42 -38.22 0.54
N ARG A 26 5.43 -37.27 1.48
CA ARG A 26 4.22 -36.67 2.06
C ARG A 26 3.71 -35.48 1.25
N ILE A 27 2.41 -35.22 1.31
CA ILE A 27 1.77 -34.06 0.64
C ILE A 27 2.44 -32.74 1.01
N MET A 28 2.93 -32.58 2.23
CA MET A 28 3.66 -31.38 2.64
C MET A 28 4.90 -31.11 1.77
N ILE A 29 5.63 -32.15 1.36
CA ILE A 29 6.82 -32.02 0.51
C ILE A 29 6.39 -31.55 -0.89
N LEU A 30 5.36 -32.18 -1.46
CA LEU A 30 4.76 -31.77 -2.73
C LEU A 30 4.31 -30.30 -2.73
N ARG A 31 3.68 -29.86 -1.64
CA ARG A 31 3.27 -28.46 -1.44
C ARG A 31 4.48 -27.52 -1.44
N ASN A 32 5.54 -27.89 -0.74
CA ASN A 32 6.77 -27.10 -0.68
C ASN A 32 7.43 -26.98 -2.06
N THR A 33 7.47 -28.09 -2.82
CA THR A 33 8.02 -28.10 -4.19
C THR A 33 7.24 -27.17 -5.11
N ILE A 34 5.90 -27.23 -5.10
CA ILE A 34 5.05 -26.33 -5.90
C ILE A 34 5.25 -24.86 -5.48
N TYR A 35 5.37 -24.59 -4.17
CA TYR A 35 5.63 -23.24 -3.67
C TYR A 35 6.96 -22.67 -4.18
N GLU A 36 8.05 -23.43 -4.09
CA GLU A 36 9.36 -22.96 -4.57
C GLU A 36 9.38 -22.78 -6.10
N MET A 37 8.73 -23.67 -6.87
CA MET A 37 8.61 -23.52 -8.33
C MET A 37 7.85 -22.25 -8.74
N LYS A 38 6.95 -21.75 -7.89
CA LYS A 38 6.12 -20.56 -8.14
C LYS A 38 6.37 -19.44 -7.13
N LYS A 39 7.57 -19.39 -6.54
CA LYS A 39 7.95 -18.49 -5.46
C LYS A 39 7.71 -17.01 -5.79
N ASN A 40 8.00 -16.60 -7.03
CA ASN A 40 7.77 -15.22 -7.47
C ASN A 40 6.27 -14.87 -7.61
N THR A 41 5.42 -15.86 -7.84
CA THR A 41 3.96 -15.69 -7.94
C THR A 41 3.26 -15.83 -6.59
N LEU A 42 3.89 -16.54 -5.63
CA LEU A 42 3.33 -16.87 -4.32
C LEU A 42 4.03 -16.14 -3.16
N SER A 43 4.89 -15.16 -3.44
CA SER A 43 5.75 -14.49 -2.45
C SER A 43 4.99 -13.74 -1.35
N SER A 44 3.71 -13.44 -1.56
CA SER A 44 2.83 -12.77 -0.60
C SER A 44 2.00 -13.72 0.26
N ILE A 45 2.08 -15.04 0.05
CA ILE A 45 1.25 -16.06 0.72
C ILE A 45 2.16 -16.98 1.52
N ASP A 46 1.77 -17.28 2.76
CA ASP A 46 2.50 -18.27 3.55
C ASP A 46 2.35 -19.65 2.90
N ARG A 47 3.46 -20.38 2.83
CA ARG A 47 3.55 -21.75 2.34
C ARG A 47 2.56 -22.67 3.05
N SER A 48 2.26 -22.43 4.33
CA SER A 48 1.29 -23.21 5.10
C SER A 48 -0.15 -23.07 4.59
N ASP A 49 -0.46 -21.96 3.92
CA ASP A 49 -1.83 -21.56 3.61
C ASP A 49 -2.31 -22.07 2.25
N LEU A 50 -1.40 -22.65 1.46
CA LEU A 50 -1.73 -23.34 0.23
C LEU A 50 -2.52 -24.62 0.50
N LYS A 51 -3.73 -24.70 -0.06
CA LYS A 51 -4.57 -25.90 -0.05
C LYS A 51 -4.41 -26.64 -1.37
N LEU A 52 -4.02 -27.90 -1.30
CA LEU A 52 -3.92 -28.77 -2.47
C LEU A 52 -5.18 -29.65 -2.58
N TRP A 53 -5.71 -29.74 -3.79
CA TRP A 53 -6.88 -30.56 -4.10
C TRP A 53 -6.54 -31.52 -5.24
N LYS A 54 -6.84 -32.81 -5.05
CA LYS A 54 -6.78 -33.80 -6.11
C LYS A 54 -8.01 -33.69 -6.97
N VAL A 55 -7.82 -33.58 -8.28
CA VAL A 55 -8.88 -33.53 -9.28
C VAL A 55 -8.57 -34.48 -10.43
N ASN A 56 -9.54 -34.68 -11.32
CA ASN A 56 -9.34 -35.32 -12.61
C ASN A 56 -10.13 -34.52 -13.65
N ILE A 57 -9.45 -33.59 -14.33
CA ILE A 57 -10.05 -32.71 -15.32
C ILE A 57 -9.27 -32.89 -16.64
N PRO A 58 -9.83 -33.59 -17.64
CA PRO A 58 -9.21 -33.68 -18.96
C PRO A 58 -8.96 -32.29 -19.54
N PHE A 59 -7.81 -32.07 -20.18
CA PHE A 59 -7.47 -30.81 -20.84
C PHE A 59 -7.21 -30.94 -22.34
N ASP A 60 -7.27 -32.17 -22.86
CA ASP A 60 -7.15 -32.53 -24.27
C ASP A 60 -8.38 -32.18 -25.11
N CYS A 61 -9.56 -32.11 -24.49
CA CYS A 61 -10.79 -31.62 -25.11
C CYS A 61 -11.48 -30.54 -24.27
N GLU A 62 -12.16 -29.61 -24.95
CA GLU A 62 -13.07 -28.66 -24.28
C GLU A 62 -14.10 -29.41 -23.43
N ASN A 63 -14.28 -28.98 -22.20
CA ASN A 63 -15.29 -29.53 -21.30
C ASN A 63 -15.77 -28.48 -20.31
N ASP A 64 -16.94 -28.71 -19.73
CA ASP A 64 -17.60 -27.73 -18.86
C ASP A 64 -16.74 -27.39 -17.63
N LYS A 65 -15.93 -28.33 -17.13
CA LYS A 65 -15.05 -28.07 -15.98
C LYS A 65 -13.90 -27.11 -16.33
N LEU A 66 -13.33 -27.21 -17.52
CA LEU A 66 -12.34 -26.22 -18.00
C LEU A 66 -12.98 -24.85 -18.19
N LYS A 67 -14.16 -24.79 -18.80
CA LYS A 67 -14.92 -23.53 -18.95
C LYS A 67 -15.27 -22.91 -17.60
N MET A 68 -15.54 -23.72 -16.58
CA MET A 68 -15.75 -23.22 -15.21
C MET A 68 -14.47 -22.61 -14.64
N LEU A 69 -13.32 -23.26 -14.82
CA LEU A 69 -12.02 -22.72 -14.39
C LEU A 69 -11.68 -21.38 -15.06
N ASP A 70 -12.10 -21.18 -16.32
CA ASP A 70 -11.87 -19.93 -17.06
C ASP A 70 -12.86 -18.81 -16.72
N ASN A 71 -14.10 -19.12 -16.35
CA ASN A 71 -15.19 -18.13 -16.27
C ASN A 71 -15.70 -17.79 -14.85
N ALA A 72 -15.35 -18.56 -13.81
CA ALA A 72 -15.98 -18.43 -12.49
C ALA A 72 -15.00 -18.29 -11.30
N PHE A 73 -14.09 -17.30 -11.36
CA PHE A 73 -13.18 -17.05 -10.25
C PHE A 73 -13.91 -16.58 -8.97
N GLY A 74 -13.77 -17.35 -7.88
CA GLY A 74 -14.27 -17.00 -6.53
C GLY A 74 -15.56 -17.70 -6.07
N THR A 75 -16.33 -18.30 -6.98
CA THR A 75 -17.62 -18.95 -6.68
C THR A 75 -17.64 -20.47 -6.87
N ILE A 76 -16.57 -21.05 -7.43
CA ILE A 76 -16.46 -22.50 -7.66
C ILE A 76 -16.23 -23.24 -6.34
N ASN A 77 -17.13 -24.18 -6.04
CA ASN A 77 -16.93 -25.15 -4.98
C ASN A 77 -16.10 -26.33 -5.51
N ILE A 78 -14.79 -26.35 -5.21
CA ILE A 78 -13.86 -27.37 -5.73
C ILE A 78 -14.34 -28.80 -5.41
N GLU A 79 -14.91 -29.02 -4.23
CA GLU A 79 -15.40 -30.33 -3.80
C GLU A 79 -16.64 -30.79 -4.58
N LYS A 80 -17.63 -29.90 -4.76
CA LYS A 80 -18.90 -30.24 -5.41
C LYS A 80 -18.85 -30.13 -6.94
N ASP A 81 -18.31 -29.04 -7.45
CA ASP A 81 -18.37 -28.69 -8.88
C ASP A 81 -17.29 -29.41 -9.68
N LEU A 82 -16.09 -29.52 -9.10
CA LEU A 82 -14.94 -30.15 -9.76
C LEU A 82 -14.72 -31.61 -9.33
N LYS A 83 -15.48 -32.09 -8.34
CA LYS A 83 -15.29 -33.39 -7.67
C LYS A 83 -13.88 -33.51 -7.06
N GLY A 84 -13.39 -32.43 -6.49
CA GLY A 84 -12.05 -32.34 -5.91
C GLY A 84 -11.99 -32.94 -4.51
N GLU A 85 -10.90 -33.65 -4.23
CA GLU A 85 -10.62 -34.25 -2.93
C GLU A 85 -9.49 -33.49 -2.25
N LYS A 86 -9.72 -32.97 -1.03
CA LYS A 86 -8.69 -32.19 -0.31
C LYS A 86 -7.55 -33.09 0.15
N MET A 87 -6.32 -32.71 -0.16
CA MET A 87 -5.12 -33.46 0.19
C MET A 87 -4.56 -32.95 1.52
N LEU A 88 -4.47 -33.83 2.53
CA LEU A 88 -3.97 -33.43 3.86
C LEU A 88 -2.43 -33.47 3.90
N PRO A 89 -1.75 -32.48 4.52
CA PRO A 89 -0.28 -32.40 4.50
C PRO A 89 0.46 -33.63 5.05
N GLY A 90 -0.15 -34.36 6.00
CA GLY A 90 0.44 -35.52 6.65
C GLY A 90 0.28 -36.83 5.88
N ASP A 91 -0.60 -36.88 4.89
CA ASP A 91 -0.83 -38.08 4.08
C ASP A 91 0.33 -38.32 3.09
N GLU A 92 0.49 -39.57 2.68
CA GLU A 92 1.39 -39.93 1.57
C GLU A 92 0.80 -39.49 0.22
N ILE A 93 1.66 -39.08 -0.70
CA ILE A 93 1.27 -38.71 -2.06
C ILE A 93 0.61 -39.90 -2.78
N SER A 94 1.09 -41.12 -2.51
CA SER A 94 0.55 -42.37 -3.04
C SER A 94 -0.94 -42.56 -2.72
N LYS A 95 -1.48 -41.94 -1.66
CA LYS A 95 -2.91 -42.06 -1.32
C LYS A 95 -3.81 -41.41 -2.37
N TYR A 96 -3.36 -40.30 -2.96
CA TYR A 96 -4.18 -39.46 -3.85
C TYR A 96 -3.78 -39.57 -5.32
N LEU A 97 -2.49 -39.72 -5.60
CA LEU A 97 -1.92 -39.60 -6.93
C LEU A 97 -1.36 -40.93 -7.47
N LYS A 98 -2.17 -42.00 -7.36
CA LYS A 98 -1.91 -43.30 -8.01
C LYS A 98 -2.59 -43.34 -9.37
N ASN A 99 -1.89 -43.88 -10.38
CA ASN A 99 -2.42 -44.13 -11.73
C ASN A 99 -3.03 -42.87 -12.38
N LEU A 100 -2.20 -41.83 -12.53
CA LEU A 100 -2.58 -40.56 -13.15
C LEU A 100 -2.79 -40.73 -14.66
N SER A 101 -3.83 -40.09 -15.20
CA SER A 101 -4.04 -40.00 -16.65
C SER A 101 -3.01 -39.07 -17.27
N THR A 102 -2.62 -39.32 -18.53
CA THR A 102 -1.57 -38.52 -19.17
C THR A 102 -2.03 -37.13 -19.61
N SER A 103 -3.34 -36.90 -19.72
CA SER A 103 -3.93 -35.70 -20.33
C SER A 103 -4.98 -35.03 -19.44
N SER A 104 -4.76 -35.03 -18.12
CA SER A 104 -5.67 -34.42 -17.17
C SER A 104 -4.95 -33.56 -16.13
N ILE A 105 -5.63 -32.52 -15.63
CA ILE A 105 -5.20 -31.77 -14.47
C ILE A 105 -5.45 -32.66 -13.25
N HIS A 106 -4.42 -32.81 -12.43
CA HIS A 106 -4.43 -33.71 -11.28
C HIS A 106 -4.50 -32.96 -9.95
N ILE A 107 -3.95 -31.74 -9.91
CA ILE A 107 -3.84 -30.95 -8.68
C ILE A 107 -4.36 -29.52 -8.95
N LEU A 108 -5.27 -29.05 -8.10
CA LEU A 108 -5.59 -27.62 -8.02
C LEU A 108 -4.97 -27.03 -6.76
N VAL A 109 -4.26 -25.93 -6.93
CA VAL A 109 -3.67 -25.15 -5.84
C VAL A 109 -4.62 -24.00 -5.53
N GLN A 110 -5.29 -24.07 -4.39
CA GLN A 110 -6.18 -23.02 -3.91
C GLN A 110 -5.42 -22.11 -2.96
N LEU A 111 -5.42 -20.82 -3.28
CA LEU A 111 -4.89 -19.76 -2.41
C LEU A 111 -5.87 -19.47 -1.27
N PRO A 112 -5.41 -19.02 -0.09
CA PRO A 112 -6.30 -18.58 0.97
C PRO A 112 -7.22 -17.47 0.43
N GLN A 113 -8.53 -17.72 0.43
CA GLN A 113 -9.50 -16.66 0.17
C GLN A 113 -9.52 -15.70 1.37
N PRO A 114 -9.69 -14.38 1.15
CA PRO A 114 -9.94 -13.45 2.24
C PRO A 114 -11.17 -13.93 3.02
N THR A 115 -11.00 -14.10 4.33
CA THR A 115 -11.95 -14.77 5.22
C THR A 115 -13.32 -14.09 5.16
N THR A 116 -14.29 -14.70 4.47
CA THR A 116 -15.70 -14.36 4.61
C THR A 116 -16.24 -15.11 5.83
N THR A 117 -16.62 -14.36 6.87
CA THR A 117 -17.21 -14.89 8.09
C THR A 117 -18.53 -15.60 7.76
N GLU A 118 -18.56 -16.93 7.92
CA GLU A 118 -19.78 -17.73 7.78
C GLU A 118 -20.83 -17.27 8.81
N LYS A 119 -21.98 -16.82 8.32
CA LYS A 119 -23.18 -16.55 9.12
C LYS A 119 -23.68 -17.86 9.73
N GLY A 120 -23.58 -17.96 11.05
CA GLY A 120 -24.24 -19.00 11.83
C GLY A 120 -25.76 -18.98 11.67
N LYS A 121 -26.33 -20.17 11.46
CA LYS A 121 -27.77 -20.49 11.47
C LYS A 121 -28.48 -20.03 12.75
N ARG A 122 -29.62 -19.34 12.58
CA ARG A 122 -30.90 -19.39 13.35
C ARG A 122 -31.72 -18.18 12.88
N SER A 123 -33.01 -18.20 12.57
CA SER A 123 -34.06 -19.23 12.46
C SER A 123 -35.17 -18.59 11.62
N ARG A 124 -35.79 -19.37 10.73
CA ARG A 124 -37.00 -19.00 9.97
C ARG A 124 -38.10 -18.48 10.90
N ILE A 125 -38.62 -17.30 10.59
CA ILE A 125 -40.05 -16.97 10.72
C ILE A 125 -40.42 -16.26 9.42
N ASP A 126 -41.44 -16.81 8.76
CA ASP A 126 -41.89 -16.46 7.42
C ASP A 126 -42.82 -15.23 7.40
N LEU A 127 -42.94 -14.66 6.18
CA LEU A 127 -43.99 -13.76 5.64
C LEU A 127 -43.91 -12.28 6.09
N ASP A 128 -43.85 -11.30 5.19
CA ASP A 128 -44.83 -11.07 4.12
C ASP A 128 -44.25 -10.33 2.88
N GLU A 129 -44.90 -10.54 1.74
CA GLU A 129 -44.56 -10.01 0.42
C GLU A 129 -44.88 -8.51 0.25
N GLY A 130 -44.06 -7.85 -0.57
CA GLY A 130 -44.48 -6.68 -1.35
C GLY A 130 -43.95 -5.34 -0.85
N GLN A 131 -42.88 -4.84 -1.48
CA GLN A 131 -42.92 -3.61 -2.26
C GLN A 131 -41.55 -3.24 -2.85
N ASN A 132 -41.63 -2.73 -4.08
CA ASN A 132 -40.56 -2.24 -4.92
C ASN A 132 -39.58 -1.31 -4.19
N SER A 133 -38.32 -1.72 -4.14
CA SER A 133 -37.18 -0.82 -4.04
C SER A 133 -35.98 -1.52 -4.66
N LYS A 134 -35.57 -1.07 -5.85
CA LYS A 134 -34.26 -1.37 -6.42
C LYS A 134 -33.21 -0.75 -5.48
N ARG A 135 -32.85 -1.49 -4.42
CA ARG A 135 -31.70 -1.17 -3.58
C ARG A 135 -30.47 -1.29 -4.45
N ALA A 136 -29.90 -0.13 -4.79
CA ALA A 136 -28.53 -0.01 -5.24
C ALA A 136 -27.64 -0.86 -4.31
N LYS A 137 -26.69 -1.60 -4.92
CA LYS A 137 -25.66 -2.33 -4.18
C LYS A 137 -24.90 -1.31 -3.32
N PHE A 138 -25.23 -1.24 -2.04
CA PHE A 138 -24.49 -0.46 -1.06
C PHE A 138 -23.01 -0.83 -1.20
N ALA A 139 -22.15 0.17 -1.33
CA ALA A 139 -20.73 -0.02 -1.02
C ALA A 139 -20.63 -0.78 0.32
N ASP A 140 -19.69 -1.72 0.44
CA ASP A 140 -19.60 -2.61 1.59
C ASP A 140 -19.88 -1.85 2.89
N LEU A 141 -20.93 -2.26 3.63
CA LEU A 141 -21.36 -1.59 4.87
C LEU A 141 -20.18 -1.39 5.85
N ASN A 142 -19.17 -2.25 5.76
CA ASN A 142 -17.92 -2.17 6.50
C ASN A 142 -17.04 -0.99 6.10
N ILE A 143 -16.96 -0.65 4.81
CA ILE A 143 -16.18 0.49 4.29
C ILE A 143 -16.79 1.81 4.78
N ILE A 144 -18.12 1.95 4.67
CA ILE A 144 -18.83 3.16 5.12
C ILE A 144 -18.68 3.32 6.64
N SER A 145 -18.89 2.24 7.42
CA SER A 145 -18.68 2.28 8.87
C SER A 145 -17.25 2.64 9.26
N THR A 146 -16.25 2.15 8.51
CA THR A 146 -14.85 2.48 8.72
C THR A 146 -14.57 3.96 8.41
N ALA A 147 -15.10 4.47 7.30
CA ALA A 147 -14.99 5.88 6.94
C ALA A 147 -15.59 6.79 8.03
N HIS A 148 -16.79 6.46 8.53
CA HIS A 148 -17.41 7.21 9.63
C HIS A 148 -16.57 7.19 10.90
N LYS A 149 -16.01 6.05 11.31
CA LYS A 149 -15.14 5.96 12.49
C LYS A 149 -13.88 6.82 12.36
N ILE A 150 -13.21 6.78 11.20
CA ILE A 150 -12.02 7.60 10.95
C ILE A 150 -12.40 9.08 10.99
N MET A 151 -13.51 9.46 10.34
CA MET A 151 -13.96 10.85 10.31
C MET A 151 -14.43 11.37 11.67
N GLU A 152 -15.11 10.56 12.48
CA GLU A 152 -15.41 10.90 13.89
C GLU A 152 -14.12 11.17 14.68
N GLY A 153 -13.09 10.36 14.47
CA GLY A 153 -11.76 10.57 15.04
C GLY A 153 -11.14 11.89 14.59
N ILE A 154 -11.24 12.20 13.29
CA ILE A 154 -10.70 13.43 12.71
C ILE A 154 -11.45 14.65 13.25
N MET A 155 -12.77 14.60 13.37
CA MET A 155 -13.60 15.72 13.83
C MET A 155 -13.37 16.08 15.32
N LYS A 156 -12.82 15.15 16.11
CA LYS A 156 -12.39 15.40 17.50
C LYS A 156 -11.03 16.11 17.61
N LEU A 157 -10.30 16.26 16.49
CA LEU A 157 -9.02 16.94 16.49
C LEU A 157 -9.17 18.46 16.61
N ASP A 158 -8.10 19.10 17.05
CA ASP A 158 -7.99 20.56 17.14
C ASP A 158 -8.01 21.21 15.75
N GLU A 159 -8.72 22.34 15.62
CA GLU A 159 -8.77 23.17 14.41
C GLU A 159 -7.59 24.17 14.34
N ASN A 160 -6.84 24.32 15.42
CA ASN A 160 -5.72 25.25 15.49
C ASN A 160 -4.46 24.63 14.86
N GLU A 161 -3.97 25.23 13.78
CA GLU A 161 -2.75 24.81 13.08
C GLU A 161 -1.49 24.85 13.97
N SER A 162 -1.48 25.69 15.02
CA SER A 162 -0.37 25.76 15.96
C SER A 162 -0.21 24.45 16.76
N THR A 163 -1.29 23.70 16.96
CA THR A 163 -1.26 22.41 17.66
C THR A 163 -0.42 21.37 16.92
N TYR A 164 -0.46 21.38 15.58
CA TYR A 164 0.28 20.46 14.73
C TYR A 164 1.68 20.95 14.36
N SER A 165 1.95 22.25 14.52
CA SER A 165 3.26 22.83 14.24
C SER A 165 4.17 22.97 15.46
N ASN A 166 3.62 22.86 16.67
CA ASN A 166 4.36 22.92 17.92
C ASN A 166 5.01 21.57 18.27
N PRO A 167 6.36 21.49 18.35
CA PRO A 167 7.08 20.25 18.67
C PRO A 167 6.77 19.63 20.03
N LYS A 168 6.23 20.42 20.97
CA LYS A 168 5.83 19.94 22.30
C LYS A 168 4.60 19.04 22.28
N ASN A 169 3.82 19.13 21.20
CA ASN A 169 2.57 18.39 21.07
C ASN A 169 2.82 17.05 20.40
N PHE A 170 2.48 15.97 21.11
CA PHE A 170 2.45 14.62 20.59
C PHE A 170 1.00 14.20 20.44
N LEU A 171 0.54 14.13 19.21
CA LEU A 171 -0.84 13.87 18.83
C LEU A 171 -1.00 12.42 18.40
N SER A 172 -2.07 11.78 18.84
CA SER A 172 -2.52 10.52 18.24
C SER A 172 -3.55 10.87 17.16
N LEU A 173 -3.20 10.67 15.90
CA LEU A 173 -4.02 11.05 14.76
C LEU A 173 -4.62 9.81 14.09
N PRO A 174 -5.91 9.84 13.70
CA PRO A 174 -6.46 8.81 12.82
C PRO A 174 -5.68 8.79 11.51
N TYR A 175 -5.46 7.60 10.96
CA TYR A 175 -4.83 7.46 9.66
C TYR A 175 -5.85 7.80 8.56
N PRO A 176 -5.62 8.83 7.72
CA PRO A 176 -6.65 9.39 6.83
C PRO A 176 -6.82 8.56 5.54
N TYR A 177 -6.93 7.24 5.66
CA TYR A 177 -7.13 6.30 4.55
C TYR A 177 -7.85 5.03 5.03
N ILE A 178 -8.91 4.62 4.32
CA ILE A 178 -9.76 3.48 4.71
C ILE A 178 -9.34 2.14 4.09
N GLY A 179 -8.49 2.15 3.05
CA GLY A 179 -8.09 0.91 2.39
C GLY A 179 -7.32 -0.03 3.33
N GLU A 180 -7.32 -1.32 3.00
CA GLU A 180 -6.71 -2.37 3.85
C GLU A 180 -5.17 -2.33 3.81
N LYS A 181 -4.59 -1.91 2.67
CA LYS A 181 -3.14 -1.87 2.47
C LYS A 181 -2.55 -0.58 3.05
N LEU A 182 -2.18 -0.65 4.32
CA LEU A 182 -1.54 0.44 5.04
C LEU A 182 0.00 0.40 4.92
N PRO A 183 0.70 1.54 4.89
CA PRO A 183 2.16 1.59 4.82
C PRO A 183 2.83 1.34 6.19
N ILE A 184 2.70 0.10 6.69
CA ILE A 184 3.23 -0.35 7.99
C ILE A 184 4.76 -0.33 8.08
N ASP A 185 5.45 -0.27 6.94
CA ASP A 185 6.91 -0.11 6.85
C ASP A 185 7.37 1.29 7.26
N ARG A 186 6.47 2.29 7.20
CA ARG A 186 6.77 3.70 7.50
C ARG A 186 6.03 4.24 8.70
N PHE A 187 4.87 3.67 9.03
CA PHE A 187 4.02 4.13 10.11
C PHE A 187 3.79 3.02 11.13
N ALA A 188 3.96 3.34 12.41
CA ALA A 188 3.45 2.52 13.50
C ALA A 188 1.96 2.83 13.70
N ILE A 189 1.11 2.18 12.89
CA ILE A 189 -0.35 2.32 12.96
C ILE A 189 -0.89 1.26 13.92
N ASP A 190 -1.66 1.67 14.92
CA ASP A 190 -2.28 0.76 15.87
C ASP A 190 -3.51 0.04 15.30
N ASN A 191 -4.07 -0.90 16.08
CA ASN A 191 -5.27 -1.66 15.69
C ASN A 191 -6.51 -0.77 15.49
N ASN A 192 -6.53 0.43 16.07
CA ASN A 192 -7.61 1.40 15.94
C ASN A 192 -7.38 2.35 14.75
N ARG A 193 -6.33 2.13 13.95
CA ARG A 193 -5.90 2.97 12.82
C ARG A 193 -5.43 4.36 13.23
N TYR A 194 -4.78 4.49 14.37
CA TYR A 194 -4.14 5.73 14.80
C TYR A 194 -2.61 5.63 14.66
N PHE A 195 -1.98 6.76 14.39
CA PHE A 195 -0.53 6.91 14.40
C PHE A 195 -0.12 8.10 15.26
N ASN A 196 1.07 8.01 15.86
CA ASN A 196 1.61 9.11 16.65
C ASN A 196 2.31 10.13 15.75
N PHE A 197 1.95 11.40 15.93
CA PHE A 197 2.53 12.54 15.25
C PHE A 197 3.07 13.54 16.27
N MET A 198 4.38 13.77 16.22
CA MET A 198 5.00 14.90 16.91
C MET A 198 4.82 16.15 16.05
N GLY A 199 4.38 17.26 16.63
CA GLY A 199 4.20 18.51 15.91
C GLY A 199 5.50 18.97 15.22
N ARG A 200 5.38 19.51 14.02
CA ARG A 200 6.53 19.88 13.17
C ARG A 200 6.42 21.32 12.72
N LYS A 201 7.47 22.13 12.89
CA LYS A 201 7.42 23.55 12.49
C LYS A 201 7.07 23.71 11.00
N GLU A 202 7.61 22.82 10.16
CA GLU A 202 7.34 22.77 8.72
C GLU A 202 5.88 22.47 8.37
N PHE A 203 5.07 21.93 9.29
CA PHE A 203 3.63 21.74 9.08
C PHE A 203 2.96 23.05 8.67
N ARG A 204 3.26 24.14 9.39
CA ARG A 204 2.68 25.46 9.13
C ARG A 204 3.11 25.99 7.77
N ASN A 205 4.39 25.88 7.43
CA ASN A 205 4.93 26.31 6.13
C ASN A 205 4.24 25.61 4.94
N ILE A 206 4.04 24.29 5.05
CA ILE A 206 3.34 23.52 4.02
C ILE A 206 1.87 23.91 3.96
N LEU A 207 1.19 24.05 5.10
CA LEU A 207 -0.22 24.45 5.14
C LEU A 207 -0.45 25.84 4.56
N GLU A 208 0.36 26.84 4.92
CA GLU A 208 0.33 28.18 4.36
C GLU A 208 0.53 28.16 2.83
N THR A 209 1.39 27.27 2.34
CA THR A 209 1.63 27.10 0.91
C THR A 209 0.44 26.43 0.20
N ILE A 210 -0.20 25.43 0.84
CA ILE A 210 -1.44 24.82 0.33
C ILE A 210 -2.55 25.88 0.25
N ASN A 211 -2.66 26.77 1.23
CA ASN A 211 -3.64 27.85 1.24
C ASN A 211 -3.40 28.92 0.16
N LYS A 212 -2.19 29.00 -0.41
CA LYS A 212 -1.89 29.85 -1.56
C LYS A 212 -2.36 29.25 -2.89
N LEU A 213 -2.74 27.97 -2.93
CA LEU A 213 -3.24 27.35 -4.15
C LEU A 213 -4.58 27.95 -4.56
N ARG A 214 -4.74 28.26 -5.85
CA ARG A 214 -5.95 28.90 -6.40
C ARG A 214 -6.26 28.35 -7.79
N SER A 215 -7.53 28.03 -8.03
CA SER A 215 -8.02 27.64 -9.35
C SER A 215 -8.02 28.82 -10.33
N GLY A 216 -7.74 28.56 -11.62
CA GLY A 216 -7.84 29.55 -12.70
C GLY A 216 -6.55 30.34 -12.92
N THR A 217 -6.24 31.29 -12.04
CA THR A 217 -5.13 32.25 -12.23
C THR A 217 -3.90 31.97 -11.35
N GLY A 218 -3.97 30.96 -10.48
CA GLY A 218 -2.92 30.64 -9.52
C GLY A 218 -2.33 29.25 -9.69
N TYR A 219 -1.39 28.94 -8.79
CA TYR A 219 -0.81 27.60 -8.70
C TYR A 219 -1.85 26.62 -8.19
N MET A 220 -1.99 25.47 -8.86
CA MET A 220 -2.88 24.38 -8.42
C MET A 220 -2.11 23.18 -7.89
N LYS A 221 -0.78 23.18 -8.03
CA LYS A 221 0.07 22.06 -7.62
C LYS A 221 1.16 22.49 -6.66
N LEU A 222 1.45 21.60 -5.70
CA LEU A 222 2.51 21.74 -4.72
C LEU A 222 3.39 20.48 -4.71
N PHE A 223 4.69 20.68 -4.86
CA PHE A 223 5.71 19.64 -4.77
C PHE A 223 6.44 19.74 -3.45
N VAL A 224 6.33 18.70 -2.63
CA VAL A 224 7.09 18.55 -1.39
C VAL A 224 8.18 17.52 -1.61
N TYR A 225 9.44 17.91 -1.48
CA TYR A 225 10.54 16.97 -1.67
C TYR A 225 11.64 17.18 -0.64
N GLY A 226 12.43 16.15 -0.38
CA GLY A 226 13.41 16.22 0.69
C GLY A 226 14.06 14.90 1.07
N THR A 227 14.86 14.93 2.12
CA THR A 227 15.63 13.77 2.62
C THR A 227 14.69 12.61 2.98
N VAL A 228 15.10 11.38 2.63
CA VAL A 228 14.40 10.16 3.06
C VAL A 228 14.41 10.11 4.59
N GLY A 229 13.26 9.79 5.21
CA GLY A 229 13.18 9.71 6.67
C GLY A 229 12.93 11.02 7.42
N TYR A 230 12.86 12.17 6.73
CA TYR A 230 12.53 13.47 7.35
C TYR A 230 11.17 13.50 8.07
N GLY A 231 10.24 12.61 7.68
CA GLY A 231 8.86 12.61 8.17
C GLY A 231 7.86 13.28 7.22
N LYS A 232 8.19 13.48 5.94
CA LYS A 232 7.30 14.10 4.94
C LYS A 232 5.92 13.45 4.89
N SER A 233 5.88 12.11 4.83
CA SER A 233 4.65 11.32 4.85
C SER A 233 3.82 11.55 6.11
N HIS A 234 4.47 11.70 7.27
CA HIS A 234 3.78 11.97 8.54
C HIS A 234 3.18 13.38 8.54
N ILE A 235 3.93 14.37 8.07
CA ILE A 235 3.43 15.75 7.96
C ILE A 235 2.25 15.82 6.96
N LEU A 236 2.34 15.16 5.80
CA LEU A 236 1.25 15.12 4.83
C LEU A 236 0.02 14.38 5.34
N SER A 237 0.20 13.31 6.11
CA SER A 237 -0.91 12.60 6.77
C SER A 237 -1.60 13.51 7.80
N ALA A 238 -0.82 14.23 8.62
CA ALA A 238 -1.37 15.21 9.57
C ALA A 238 -2.10 16.36 8.84
N ILE A 239 -1.56 16.84 7.72
CA ILE A 239 -2.21 17.85 6.88
C ILE A 239 -3.53 17.31 6.31
N ALA A 240 -3.58 16.07 5.85
CA ALA A 240 -4.82 15.46 5.37
C ALA A 240 -5.88 15.46 6.48
N CYS A 241 -5.54 15.05 7.71
CA CYS A 241 -6.44 15.12 8.86
C CYS A 241 -6.91 16.55 9.15
N PHE A 242 -6.01 17.54 9.12
CA PHE A 242 -6.36 18.94 9.35
C PHE A 242 -7.29 19.50 8.26
N LEU A 243 -7.03 19.19 6.99
CA LEU A 243 -7.87 19.63 5.87
C LEU A 243 -9.27 18.99 5.95
N PHE A 244 -9.35 17.70 6.29
CA PHE A 244 -10.63 17.04 6.59
C PHE A 244 -11.37 17.72 7.74
N ARG A 245 -10.67 17.99 8.86
CA ARG A 245 -11.23 18.66 10.04
C ARG A 245 -11.79 20.05 9.75
N THR A 246 -11.17 20.76 8.82
CA THR A 246 -11.60 22.09 8.35
C THR A 246 -12.64 22.06 7.23
N GLY A 247 -13.25 20.89 6.98
CA GLY A 247 -14.36 20.71 6.04
C GLY A 247 -13.96 20.62 4.57
N ARG A 248 -12.67 20.39 4.26
CA ARG A 248 -12.20 20.24 2.88
C ARG A 248 -12.29 18.78 2.43
N ARG A 249 -12.59 18.59 1.14
CA ARG A 249 -12.62 17.27 0.49
C ARG A 249 -11.21 16.83 0.12
N VAL A 250 -10.66 15.86 0.83
CA VAL A 250 -9.28 15.37 0.64
C VAL A 250 -9.31 13.98 0.05
N VAL A 251 -8.52 13.77 -1.00
CA VAL A 251 -8.24 12.45 -1.57
C VAL A 251 -6.80 12.11 -1.25
N PHE A 252 -6.59 11.36 -0.16
CA PHE A 252 -5.27 10.98 0.31
C PHE A 252 -4.85 9.62 -0.24
N LEU A 253 -3.74 9.59 -0.98
CA LEU A 253 -3.15 8.41 -1.58
C LEU A 253 -1.76 8.18 -0.94
N PRO A 254 -1.68 7.40 0.16
CA PRO A 254 -0.48 7.35 0.99
C PRO A 254 0.72 6.59 0.41
N ASP A 255 0.50 5.71 -0.56
CA ASP A 255 1.54 4.84 -1.10
C ASP A 255 1.32 4.48 -2.56
N CYS A 256 2.08 5.14 -3.44
CA CYS A 256 1.95 4.87 -4.87
C CYS A 256 2.43 3.48 -5.30
N ARG A 257 3.19 2.74 -4.46
CA ARG A 257 3.52 1.33 -4.75
C ARG A 257 2.26 0.49 -4.79
N GLN A 258 1.35 0.73 -3.84
CA GLN A 258 0.07 0.01 -3.78
C GLN A 258 -0.91 0.48 -4.85
N LEU A 259 -0.90 1.79 -5.16
CA LEU A 259 -1.67 2.34 -6.26
C LEU A 259 -1.28 1.71 -7.62
N ALA A 260 0.00 1.42 -7.84
CA ALA A 260 0.44 0.76 -9.08
C ALA A 260 -0.07 -0.69 -9.20
N VAL A 261 -0.28 -1.38 -8.08
CA VAL A 261 -0.77 -2.76 -8.06
C VAL A 261 -2.28 -2.83 -8.26
N ASP A 262 -3.03 -1.94 -7.61
CA ASP A 262 -4.49 -1.93 -7.64
C ASP A 262 -5.02 -0.49 -7.69
N PRO A 263 -5.00 0.16 -8.86
CA PRO A 263 -5.26 1.59 -8.95
C PRO A 263 -6.72 1.98 -8.73
N VAL A 264 -7.66 1.09 -9.05
CA VAL A 264 -9.09 1.38 -9.01
C VAL A 264 -9.59 1.37 -7.57
N ASP A 265 -9.46 0.26 -6.87
CA ASP A 265 -10.00 0.12 -5.51
C ASP A 265 -9.21 0.95 -4.49
N TYR A 266 -7.91 1.11 -4.73
CA TYR A 266 -7.07 1.99 -3.92
C TYR A 266 -7.51 3.46 -3.99
N THR A 267 -7.86 3.94 -5.20
CA THR A 267 -8.36 5.31 -5.40
C THR A 267 -9.79 5.48 -4.90
N LYS A 268 -10.66 4.48 -5.12
CA LYS A 268 -12.03 4.47 -4.56
C LYS A 268 -12.01 4.59 -3.04
N SER A 269 -11.12 3.86 -2.37
CA SER A 269 -10.98 3.94 -0.91
C SER A 269 -10.71 5.38 -0.45
N ALA A 270 -9.81 6.11 -1.12
CA ALA A 270 -9.55 7.50 -0.79
C ALA A 270 -10.77 8.40 -1.06
N LEU A 271 -11.50 8.16 -2.15
CA LEU A 271 -12.70 8.93 -2.52
C LEU A 271 -13.89 8.66 -1.60
N PHE A 272 -14.07 7.43 -1.12
CA PHE A 272 -15.10 7.09 -0.14
C PHE A 272 -14.90 7.83 1.18
N LEU A 273 -13.65 7.97 1.63
CA LEU A 273 -13.36 8.79 2.80
C LEU A 273 -13.63 10.28 2.52
N ALA A 274 -13.25 10.77 1.33
CA ALA A 274 -13.52 12.15 0.90
C ALA A 274 -15.01 12.52 0.96
N TYR A 275 -15.89 11.57 0.65
CA TYR A 275 -17.33 11.74 0.54
C TYR A 275 -18.12 10.91 1.55
N HIS A 276 -17.56 10.67 2.73
CA HIS A 276 -18.16 9.84 3.78
C HIS A 276 -19.59 10.25 4.20
N ASP A 277 -19.98 11.49 3.91
CA ASP A 277 -21.25 12.14 4.24
C ASP A 277 -22.19 12.30 3.02
N ASP A 278 -21.82 11.81 1.83
CA ASP A 278 -22.61 11.93 0.60
C ASP A 278 -22.83 10.55 -0.04
N ASP A 279 -23.92 9.89 0.37
CA ASP A 279 -24.30 8.56 -0.10
C ASP A 279 -24.48 8.50 -1.64
N ALA A 280 -24.94 9.60 -2.26
CA ALA A 280 -25.14 9.64 -3.71
C ALA A 280 -23.79 9.58 -4.44
N LYS A 281 -22.79 10.35 -3.99
CA LYS A 281 -21.43 10.30 -4.53
C LYS A 281 -20.74 8.98 -4.22
N ILE A 282 -20.91 8.43 -3.02
CA ILE A 282 -20.39 7.10 -2.68
C ILE A 282 -20.92 6.05 -3.68
N ASN A 283 -22.22 6.07 -3.99
CA ASN A 283 -22.78 5.14 -4.96
C ASN A 283 -22.24 5.35 -6.39
N GLU A 284 -22.06 6.60 -6.82
CA GLU A 284 -21.43 6.91 -8.11
C GLU A 284 -19.98 6.39 -8.16
N ILE A 285 -19.19 6.62 -7.10
CA ILE A 285 -17.81 6.12 -6.99
C ILE A 285 -17.79 4.59 -7.00
N ASN A 286 -18.69 3.93 -6.27
CA ASN A 286 -18.77 2.47 -6.22
C ASN A 286 -19.03 1.86 -7.60
N SER A 287 -19.85 2.52 -8.42
CA SER A 287 -20.17 2.10 -9.79
C SER A 287 -19.01 2.25 -10.79
N CYS A 288 -17.90 2.89 -10.42
CA CYS A 288 -16.76 3.06 -11.31
C CYS A 288 -16.02 1.73 -11.52
N GLU A 289 -16.22 1.04 -12.63
CA GLU A 289 -15.55 -0.25 -12.91
C GLU A 289 -14.06 -0.15 -13.24
N ASN A 290 -13.59 1.00 -13.73
CA ASN A 290 -12.21 1.21 -14.16
C ASN A 290 -11.71 2.62 -13.76
N PHE A 291 -10.43 2.89 -13.98
CA PHE A 291 -9.81 4.15 -13.57
C PHE A 291 -10.31 5.34 -14.41
N GLU A 292 -10.60 5.13 -15.70
CA GLU A 292 -11.17 6.15 -16.58
C GLU A 292 -12.52 6.67 -16.06
N ASN A 293 -13.36 5.78 -15.51
CA ASN A 293 -14.62 6.17 -14.86
C ASN A 293 -14.36 7.09 -13.65
N ILE A 294 -13.32 6.80 -12.85
CA ILE A 294 -12.92 7.65 -11.72
C ILE A 294 -12.42 9.02 -12.21
N VAL A 295 -11.60 9.03 -13.27
CA VAL A 295 -11.12 10.27 -13.89
C VAL A 295 -12.31 11.12 -14.36
N ASP A 296 -13.30 10.52 -14.99
CA ASP A 296 -14.48 11.23 -15.48
C ASP A 296 -15.37 11.72 -14.34
N PHE A 297 -15.52 10.94 -13.26
CA PHE A 297 -16.13 11.41 -12.01
C PHE A 297 -15.43 12.68 -11.50
N CYS A 298 -14.10 12.66 -11.35
CA CYS A 298 -13.34 13.82 -10.89
C CYS A 298 -13.44 15.02 -11.84
N LYS A 299 -13.50 14.81 -13.17
CA LYS A 299 -13.71 15.89 -14.14
C LYS A 299 -15.10 16.52 -14.02
N LYS A 300 -16.16 15.75 -13.79
CA LYS A 300 -17.53 16.30 -13.61
C LYS A 300 -17.59 17.28 -12.44
N LEU A 301 -16.75 17.09 -11.43
CA LEU A 301 -16.68 17.95 -10.25
C LEU A 301 -15.97 19.29 -10.49
N GLN A 302 -15.26 19.46 -11.62
CA GLN A 302 -14.37 20.61 -11.87
C GLN A 302 -15.01 21.99 -11.63
N PHE A 303 -16.31 22.13 -11.88
CA PHE A 303 -17.10 23.37 -11.74
C PHE A 303 -17.97 23.40 -10.49
N LYS A 304 -18.08 22.29 -9.75
CA LYS A 304 -18.94 22.16 -8.57
C LYS A 304 -18.15 22.31 -7.26
N GLU A 305 -17.02 21.63 -7.17
CA GLU A 305 -16.19 21.62 -5.96
C GLU A 305 -14.73 21.32 -6.31
N LYS A 306 -13.83 21.61 -5.35
CA LYS A 306 -12.39 21.38 -5.50
C LYS A 306 -11.92 20.33 -4.51
N LEU A 307 -11.28 19.29 -5.03
CA LEU A 307 -10.64 18.24 -4.25
C LEU A 307 -9.19 18.59 -3.94
N TYR A 308 -8.70 18.13 -2.79
CA TYR A 308 -7.30 18.17 -2.41
C TYR A 308 -6.70 16.78 -2.58
N PHE A 309 -6.08 16.52 -3.72
CA PHE A 309 -5.31 15.30 -3.94
C PHE A 309 -3.98 15.42 -3.24
N ILE A 310 -3.77 14.60 -2.21
CA ILE A 310 -2.48 14.47 -1.53
C ILE A 310 -1.94 13.09 -1.86
N VAL A 311 -0.88 13.04 -2.67
CA VAL A 311 -0.36 11.79 -3.22
C VAL A 311 1.09 11.63 -2.75
N ASP A 312 1.33 10.61 -1.93
CA ASP A 312 2.62 10.37 -1.26
C ASP A 312 3.40 9.24 -1.95
N GLN A 313 4.72 9.23 -1.75
CA GLN A 313 5.65 8.25 -2.35
C GLN A 313 5.63 8.21 -3.88
N MET A 314 5.60 9.37 -4.53
CA MET A 314 5.55 9.41 -6.01
C MET A 314 6.78 8.80 -6.68
N ASN A 315 7.88 8.70 -5.94
CA ASN A 315 9.11 8.03 -6.37
C ASN A 315 8.86 6.61 -6.87
N ALA A 316 7.88 5.92 -6.28
CA ALA A 316 7.53 4.55 -6.64
C ALA A 316 7.05 4.40 -8.10
N LEU A 317 6.50 5.47 -8.68
CA LEU A 317 6.06 5.49 -10.07
C LEU A 317 7.18 5.92 -11.04
N ASP A 318 8.34 6.31 -10.52
CA ASP A 318 9.51 6.75 -11.28
C ASP A 318 10.65 5.72 -11.26
N GLU A 319 10.69 4.83 -10.28
CA GLU A 319 11.70 3.79 -10.15
C GLU A 319 11.43 2.64 -11.13
N LEU A 320 12.16 2.67 -12.26
CA LEU A 320 12.47 1.54 -13.16
C LEU A 320 11.28 0.63 -13.47
N ASP A 321 10.28 1.16 -14.17
CA ASP A 321 9.26 0.32 -14.76
C ASP A 321 9.59 0.00 -16.23
N ASN A 322 10.16 -1.18 -16.47
CA ASN A 322 10.33 -1.72 -17.82
C ASN A 322 8.97 -2.06 -18.48
N THR A 323 7.86 -2.05 -17.74
CA THR A 323 6.53 -2.45 -18.22
C THR A 323 5.64 -1.27 -18.66
N GLY A 324 6.03 -0.03 -18.32
CA GLY A 324 5.28 1.18 -18.68
C GLY A 324 3.97 1.42 -17.89
N VAL A 325 3.63 0.53 -16.95
CA VAL A 325 2.45 0.63 -16.08
C VAL A 325 2.53 1.89 -15.21
N SER A 326 3.66 2.15 -14.57
CA SER A 326 3.89 3.32 -13.72
C SER A 326 3.68 4.64 -14.46
N LEU A 327 4.07 4.72 -15.74
CA LEU A 327 3.82 5.90 -16.57
C LEU A 327 2.32 6.10 -16.85
N LYS A 328 1.60 5.01 -17.16
CA LYS A 328 0.14 5.05 -17.38
C LYS A 328 -0.60 5.51 -16.12
N ILE A 329 -0.24 4.97 -14.97
CA ILE A 329 -0.82 5.35 -13.67
C ILE A 329 -0.53 6.81 -13.36
N LYS A 330 0.69 7.29 -13.58
CA LYS A 330 1.05 8.70 -13.40
C LYS A 330 0.23 9.62 -14.29
N GLN A 331 0.02 9.25 -15.56
CA GLN A 331 -0.85 10.00 -16.46
C GLN A 331 -2.31 10.01 -15.99
N GLN A 332 -2.79 8.89 -15.46
CA GLN A 332 -4.14 8.76 -14.92
C GLN A 332 -4.35 9.62 -13.66
N ILE A 333 -3.39 9.64 -12.72
CA ILE A 333 -3.40 10.55 -11.56
C ILE A 333 -3.43 12.02 -12.01
N ASN A 334 -2.59 12.38 -12.98
CA ASN A 334 -2.57 13.74 -13.52
C ASN A 334 -3.91 14.13 -14.16
N LYS A 335 -4.57 13.19 -14.86
CA LYS A 335 -5.89 13.43 -15.46
C LYS A 335 -6.98 13.63 -14.41
N MET A 336 -7.02 12.80 -13.36
CA MET A 336 -8.03 12.95 -12.30
C MET A 336 -7.81 14.23 -11.47
N SER A 337 -6.56 14.67 -11.30
CA SER A 337 -6.22 15.85 -10.50
C SER A 337 -6.20 17.17 -11.28
N ASN A 338 -6.40 17.14 -12.60
CA ASN A 338 -6.10 18.28 -13.49
C ASN A 338 -6.81 19.60 -13.12
N TYR A 339 -8.03 19.52 -12.59
CA TYR A 339 -8.84 20.67 -12.22
C TYR A 339 -8.97 20.86 -10.71
N HIS A 340 -8.15 20.16 -9.95
CA HIS A 340 -8.18 20.06 -8.50
C HIS A 340 -6.82 20.46 -7.91
N TYR A 341 -6.74 20.61 -6.59
CA TYR A 341 -5.47 20.89 -5.94
C TYR A 341 -4.66 19.62 -5.81
N TYR A 342 -3.41 19.65 -6.28
CA TYR A 342 -2.56 18.47 -6.33
C TYR A 342 -1.26 18.68 -5.55
N ILE A 343 -1.18 18.05 -4.38
CA ILE A 343 -0.04 18.03 -3.49
C ILE A 343 0.66 16.68 -3.65
N MET A 344 1.94 16.69 -3.99
CA MET A 344 2.70 15.46 -4.20
C MET A 344 4.03 15.45 -3.46
N SER A 345 4.41 14.26 -3.00
CA SER A 345 5.60 14.04 -2.20
C SER A 345 6.63 13.15 -2.90
N PHE A 346 7.89 13.57 -2.84
CA PHE A 346 9.03 12.85 -3.40
C PHE A 346 10.25 12.82 -2.46
N SER A 347 11.14 11.85 -2.66
CA SER A 347 12.43 11.75 -1.98
C SER A 347 13.51 12.32 -2.87
N ALA A 348 14.34 13.23 -2.35
CA ALA A 348 15.28 14.05 -3.13
C ALA A 348 16.22 13.29 -4.09
N ASN A 349 16.42 12.00 -3.88
CA ASN A 349 17.30 11.12 -4.65
C ASN A 349 16.66 10.64 -5.97
N ASN A 350 15.41 11.02 -6.26
CA ASN A 350 14.71 10.57 -7.45
C ASN A 350 15.17 11.34 -8.71
N LYS A 351 15.51 10.61 -9.80
CA LYS A 351 15.94 11.18 -11.09
C LYS A 351 14.91 12.15 -11.69
N THR A 352 13.62 11.88 -11.49
CA THR A 352 12.54 12.76 -11.94
C THR A 352 12.58 14.08 -11.21
N ILE A 353 12.88 14.12 -9.91
CA ILE A 353 13.06 15.38 -9.17
C ILE A 353 14.22 16.16 -9.76
N LEU A 354 15.37 15.52 -10.03
CA LEU A 354 16.51 16.21 -10.65
C LEU A 354 16.10 16.84 -11.98
N HIS A 355 15.40 16.10 -12.85
CA HIS A 355 14.85 16.64 -14.08
C HIS A 355 13.85 17.79 -13.84
N TYR A 356 12.98 17.66 -12.83
CA TYR A 356 11.96 18.64 -12.48
C TYR A 356 12.51 19.92 -11.83
N LEU A 357 13.63 19.80 -11.12
CA LEU A 357 14.38 20.91 -10.53
C LEU A 357 15.23 21.64 -11.56
N MET A 358 15.66 20.95 -12.63
CA MET A 358 16.39 21.55 -13.74
C MET A 358 15.49 22.37 -14.69
N GLN A 359 14.18 22.14 -14.67
CA GLN A 359 13.22 22.98 -15.41
C GLN A 359 12.91 24.28 -14.67
N LYS A 360 13.20 25.42 -15.32
CA LYS A 360 13.12 26.76 -14.71
C LYS A 360 11.69 27.28 -14.47
N GLN A 361 10.68 26.74 -15.16
CA GLN A 361 9.28 27.16 -15.01
C GLN A 361 8.33 25.96 -15.18
N THR A 362 7.77 25.45 -14.09
CA THR A 362 6.83 24.31 -14.14
C THR A 362 5.38 24.68 -13.78
N GLY A 363 5.13 25.92 -13.35
CA GLY A 363 3.78 26.40 -13.01
C GLY A 363 3.26 25.85 -11.67
N GLU A 364 4.16 25.63 -10.70
CA GLU A 364 3.87 24.91 -9.45
C GLU A 364 4.70 25.41 -8.28
N LEU A 365 4.17 25.28 -7.07
CA LEU A 365 4.88 25.62 -5.84
C LEU A 365 5.78 24.46 -5.41
N LYS A 366 6.93 24.76 -4.81
CA LYS A 366 7.95 23.78 -4.41
C LYS A 366 8.39 24.05 -2.96
N ILE A 367 8.37 23.02 -2.11
CA ILE A 367 8.89 23.05 -0.75
C ILE A 367 10.00 22.02 -0.61
N LYS A 368 11.11 22.44 0.00
CA LYS A 368 12.30 21.61 0.25
C LYS A 368 12.39 21.28 1.73
N LEU A 369 12.44 19.99 2.06
CA LEU A 369 12.54 19.48 3.42
C LEU A 369 13.84 18.69 3.59
N TYR A 370 14.93 19.40 3.88
CA TYR A 370 16.25 18.80 4.06
C TYR A 370 16.69 18.76 5.52
N GLY A 371 17.59 17.82 5.83
CA GLY A 371 18.09 17.59 7.17
C GLY A 371 17.17 16.66 7.97
N GLY A 372 17.00 16.98 9.25
CA GLY A 372 16.19 16.24 10.21
C GLY A 372 15.41 17.18 11.13
N PHE A 373 15.29 16.82 12.41
CA PHE A 373 14.72 17.70 13.43
C PHE A 373 15.59 18.96 13.61
N ASN A 374 14.93 20.12 13.80
CA ASN A 374 15.62 21.30 14.31
C ASN A 374 15.93 21.16 15.81
N GLU A 375 16.69 22.09 16.41
CA GLU A 375 17.12 21.95 17.82
C GLU A 375 15.95 21.79 18.80
N GLU A 376 14.89 22.58 18.64
CA GLU A 376 13.71 22.51 19.51
C GLU A 376 12.95 21.20 19.30
N GLU A 377 12.78 20.76 18.05
CA GLU A 377 12.17 19.46 17.75
C GLU A 377 12.99 18.31 18.34
N MET A 378 14.32 18.40 18.25
CA MET A 378 15.21 17.39 18.80
C MET A 378 15.12 17.34 20.32
N GLU A 379 15.10 18.50 20.99
CA GLU A 379 14.96 18.60 22.45
C GLU A 379 13.67 17.95 22.96
N GLU A 380 12.54 18.27 22.34
CA GLU A 380 11.24 17.69 22.73
C GLU A 380 11.16 16.19 22.41
N TRP A 381 11.80 15.74 21.33
CA TRP A 381 11.93 14.32 21.02
C TRP A 381 12.72 13.57 22.10
N TRP A 382 13.85 14.12 22.57
CA TRP A 382 14.65 13.54 23.66
C TRP A 382 13.86 13.43 24.97
N LYS A 383 13.02 14.42 25.29
CA LYS A 383 12.20 14.43 26.52
C LYS A 383 11.08 13.38 26.49
N LYS A 384 10.50 13.13 25.31
CA LYS A 384 9.31 12.27 25.18
C LYS A 384 9.62 10.80 25.36
N TYR A 385 10.72 10.33 24.80
CA TYR A 385 11.03 8.91 24.75
C TYR A 385 11.96 8.51 25.89
N SER A 386 11.69 7.35 26.49
CA SER A 386 12.61 6.69 27.41
C SER A 386 13.76 6.14 26.58
N LEU A 387 14.93 6.77 26.66
CA LEU A 387 16.09 6.44 25.85
C LEU A 387 17.20 5.89 26.76
N PRO A 388 18.18 5.15 26.20
CA PRO A 388 19.32 4.67 26.98
C PRO A 388 20.02 5.82 27.71
N ALA A 389 20.57 5.55 28.90
CA ALA A 389 21.35 6.55 29.62
C ALA A 389 22.56 6.98 28.77
N MET A 390 22.62 8.26 28.43
CA MET A 390 23.65 8.84 27.57
C MET A 390 24.13 10.18 28.14
N ASN A 391 25.44 10.41 28.08
CA ASN A 391 26.04 11.69 28.39
C ASN A 391 25.84 12.70 27.23
N ASP A 392 26.16 13.97 27.47
CA ASP A 392 25.92 15.02 26.46
C ASP A 392 26.81 14.88 25.22
N GLN A 393 28.01 14.32 25.35
CA GLN A 393 28.89 14.04 24.22
C GLN A 393 28.32 12.95 23.30
N GLU A 394 27.74 11.89 23.87
CA GLU A 394 27.08 10.82 23.12
C GLU A 394 25.83 11.33 22.40
N LYS A 395 25.04 12.22 23.03
CA LYS A 395 23.89 12.87 22.37
C LYS A 395 24.32 13.70 21.17
N GLU A 396 25.40 14.49 21.28
CA GLU A 396 25.93 15.25 20.15
C GLU A 396 26.45 14.33 19.04
N GLN A 397 27.16 13.24 19.38
CA GLN A 397 27.58 12.25 18.39
C GLN A 397 26.41 11.64 17.62
N ILE A 398 25.31 11.31 18.31
CA ILE A 398 24.10 10.80 17.64
C ILE A 398 23.52 11.85 16.70
N LYS A 399 23.41 13.11 17.15
CA LYS A 399 22.87 14.21 16.32
C LYS A 399 23.68 14.35 15.03
N ASP A 400 25.01 14.28 15.13
CA ASP A 400 25.92 14.38 13.99
C ASP A 400 25.80 13.17 13.05
N ILE A 401 25.85 11.95 13.58
CA ILE A 401 25.82 10.71 12.78
C ILE A 401 24.48 10.54 12.06
N THR A 402 23.38 10.84 12.75
CA THR A 402 22.03 10.66 12.20
C THR A 402 21.56 11.86 11.37
N GLY A 403 22.26 12.99 11.44
CA GLY A 403 21.79 14.27 10.89
C GLY A 403 20.45 14.71 11.48
N LYS A 404 20.11 14.25 12.70
CA LYS A 404 18.82 14.44 13.37
C LYS A 404 17.63 13.87 12.59
N ILE A 405 17.86 12.93 11.66
CA ILE A 405 16.81 12.39 10.80
C ILE A 405 15.95 11.41 11.61
N PRO A 406 14.61 11.63 11.71
CA PRO A 406 13.73 10.79 12.52
C PRO A 406 13.86 9.29 12.26
N LEU A 407 13.92 8.88 10.99
CA LEU A 407 14.11 7.48 10.60
C LEU A 407 15.39 6.85 11.19
N PHE A 408 16.48 7.62 11.24
CA PHE A 408 17.76 7.17 11.78
C PHE A 408 17.85 7.32 13.30
N LEU A 409 16.86 7.90 13.96
CA LEU A 409 16.75 7.96 15.41
C LEU A 409 15.95 6.79 15.98
N ASN A 410 15.13 6.12 15.16
CA ASN A 410 14.26 5.01 15.59
C ASN A 410 15.00 3.84 16.25
N PHE A 411 16.28 3.61 15.93
CA PHE A 411 17.06 2.53 16.58
C PHE A 411 17.18 2.72 18.09
N LEU A 412 17.17 3.96 18.58
CA LEU A 412 17.21 4.26 20.02
C LEU A 412 15.91 3.85 20.72
N LEU A 413 14.80 3.79 19.98
CA LEU A 413 13.50 3.34 20.49
C LEU A 413 13.46 1.82 20.55
N GLU A 414 13.97 1.14 19.52
CA GLU A 414 14.08 -0.33 19.44
C GLU A 414 14.92 -0.90 20.61
N TYR A 415 15.95 -0.18 21.05
CA TYR A 415 16.93 -0.63 22.05
C TYR A 415 16.89 0.16 23.37
N SER A 416 15.78 0.86 23.66
CA SER A 416 15.63 1.71 24.85
C SER A 416 15.85 1.01 26.20
N HIS A 417 16.04 -0.32 26.21
CA HIS A 417 16.30 -1.15 27.38
C HIS A 417 17.73 -1.70 27.49
N GLU A 418 18.60 -1.47 26.49
CA GLU A 418 20.02 -1.87 26.49
C GLU A 418 20.94 -0.63 26.64
N ASN A 419 22.22 -0.85 26.95
CA ASN A 419 23.19 0.25 27.08
C ASN A 419 23.48 0.94 25.73
N PHE A 420 23.97 2.19 25.77
CA PHE A 420 24.26 2.97 24.55
C PHE A 420 25.21 2.25 23.57
N GLU A 421 26.22 1.53 24.09
CA GLU A 421 27.16 0.77 23.27
C GLU A 421 26.48 -0.29 22.39
N GLY A 422 25.50 -1.02 22.93
CA GLY A 422 24.71 -1.99 22.18
C GLY A 422 23.88 -1.35 21.07
N ALA A 423 23.13 -0.29 21.41
CA ALA A 423 22.33 0.47 20.44
C ALA A 423 23.21 1.07 19.32
N PHE A 424 24.38 1.56 19.67
CA PHE A 424 25.32 2.16 18.72
C PHE A 424 26.00 1.12 17.82
N ALA A 425 26.35 -0.05 18.34
CA ALA A 425 26.85 -1.18 17.55
C ALA A 425 25.81 -1.63 16.51
N TYR A 426 24.53 -1.70 16.91
CA TYR A 426 23.43 -2.02 16.01
C TYR A 426 23.22 -0.93 14.94
N LEU A 427 23.25 0.36 15.30
CA LEU A 427 23.20 1.44 14.32
C LEU A 427 24.34 1.30 13.30
N LYS A 428 25.57 1.06 13.74
CA LYS A 428 26.72 0.83 12.84
C LYS A 428 26.50 -0.36 11.92
N GLN A 429 25.96 -1.47 12.41
CA GLN A 429 25.63 -2.64 11.60
C GLN A 429 24.55 -2.32 10.55
N LYS A 430 23.48 -1.62 10.96
CA LYS A 430 22.36 -1.21 10.10
C LYS A 430 22.83 -0.24 9.03
N LEU A 431 23.57 0.81 9.41
CA LEU A 431 24.20 1.75 8.48
C LEU A 431 25.15 1.04 7.53
N LYS A 432 25.99 0.10 8.02
CA LYS A 432 26.88 -0.68 7.15
C LYS A 432 26.08 -1.50 6.12
N SER A 433 24.99 -2.15 6.52
CA SER A 433 24.13 -2.91 5.61
C SER A 433 23.39 -2.02 4.59
N ILE A 434 22.94 -0.84 5.02
CA ILE A 434 22.21 0.13 4.19
C ILE A 434 23.14 0.90 3.25
N ILE A 435 24.39 1.16 3.65
CA ILE A 435 25.37 1.92 2.88
C ILE A 435 26.20 1.00 1.97
N GLN A 436 26.51 -0.23 2.38
CA GLN A 436 27.30 -1.15 1.55
C GLN A 436 26.62 -1.51 0.24
N LYS A 437 25.31 -1.82 0.25
CA LYS A 437 24.58 -2.18 -0.99
C LYS A 437 24.61 -1.05 -2.03
N PRO A 438 24.21 0.19 -1.71
CA PRO A 438 24.26 1.30 -2.64
C PRO A 438 25.68 1.70 -3.03
N MET A 439 26.68 1.62 -2.13
CA MET A 439 28.07 1.93 -2.51
C MET A 439 28.67 0.88 -3.44
N ILE A 440 28.36 -0.41 -3.23
CA ILE A 440 28.78 -1.49 -4.13
C ILE A 440 28.09 -1.31 -5.48
N GLU A 441 26.77 -1.12 -5.52
CA GLU A 441 26.02 -0.86 -6.76
C GLU A 441 26.48 0.43 -7.46
N TYR A 442 26.80 1.49 -6.73
CA TYR A 442 27.33 2.74 -7.30
C TYR A 442 28.74 2.52 -7.88
N SER A 443 29.59 1.75 -7.20
CA SER A 443 30.92 1.40 -7.69
C SER A 443 30.88 0.46 -8.90
N GLU A 444 29.96 -0.51 -8.93
CA GLU A 444 29.74 -1.42 -10.06
C GLU A 444 29.15 -0.68 -11.26
N ASN A 445 28.24 0.28 -11.05
CA ASN A 445 27.71 1.12 -12.12
C ASN A 445 28.73 2.13 -12.68
N LEU A 446 29.70 2.56 -11.87
CA LEU A 446 30.83 3.38 -12.31
C LEU A 446 31.90 2.56 -13.05
N LEU A 447 32.13 1.31 -12.62
CA LEU A 447 33.11 0.42 -13.24
C LEU A 447 32.57 -0.30 -14.48
N GLY A 448 31.25 -0.57 -14.55
CA GLY A 448 30.57 -1.18 -15.69
C GLY A 448 30.38 -0.23 -16.88
N ASN A 449 30.46 1.09 -16.67
CA ASN A 449 30.44 2.10 -17.74
C ASN A 449 31.83 2.43 -18.31
N LYS A 450 32.80 1.51 -18.19
CA LYS A 450 34.05 1.56 -18.96
C LYS A 450 33.89 0.86 -20.32
N HIS A 451 32.95 1.28 -21.15
CA HIS A 451 33.08 1.13 -22.60
C HIS A 451 32.25 2.22 -23.29
N THR A 452 32.81 2.76 -24.37
CA THR A 452 32.31 3.81 -25.28
C THR A 452 32.47 5.27 -24.83
N TRP A 453 33.71 5.67 -24.49
CA TRP A 453 34.19 7.04 -24.72
C TRP A 453 35.65 7.02 -25.18
N ASP A 454 35.96 6.26 -26.23
CA ASP A 454 37.19 6.44 -27.00
C ASP A 454 36.84 6.45 -28.49
N ARG A 455 36.96 7.66 -29.06
CA ARG A 455 37.16 8.10 -30.46
C ARG A 455 36.51 7.32 -31.61
#